data_AF-A0A651FLN3-F1
#
_entry.id   AF-A0A651FLN3-F1
#
_cell.length_a   1.000
_cell.length_b   1.000
_cell.length_c   1.000
_cell.angle_alpha   90.00
_cell.angle_beta   90.00
_cell.angle_gamma   90.00
#
_symmetry.space_group_name_H-M   'P 1'
#
loop_
_entity.id
_entity.type
_entity.pdbx_description
1 polymer ?
#
loop_
_entity_poly.entity_id
_entity_poly.type
_entity_poly.pdbx_seq_one_letter_code
_entity_poly.pdbx_strand_id
1 'polypeptide(L)'
;MSTKNHAVGVVVCASAGILLASSATPANAAEIVGLTWFSGVGSVAGETIVPPVDPNNDDVVGLSPNQIFILQKNYQAIGPVDLVFHLIDSGGTTEYAFIEGVSNGTGIDWNGYRLELGFGVGDDFVKSTSGDGLSFDAPDYNSPFTFPAFSTVSVTEHDVTASGGIIPAFAYASGIVFHIDVPDGISSFTLRQSPLPVPAPGTGLVGALALLVATPRRRR
;
A
#
# COMPACT_ATOMS: atom_id res chain seq x y z
N MET A 1 -77.15 12.72 -57.45
CA MET A 1 -75.69 12.85 -57.23
C MET A 1 -75.46 13.05 -55.74
N SER A 2 -74.96 12.03 -55.06
CA SER A 2 -74.74 12.02 -53.60
C SER A 2 -73.25 11.77 -53.37
N THR A 3 -72.55 12.78 -52.86
CA THR A 3 -71.12 12.71 -52.53
C THR A 3 -70.98 12.39 -51.05
N LYS A 4 -70.48 11.19 -50.75
CA LYS A 4 -70.11 10.76 -49.40
C LYS A 4 -68.70 11.25 -49.08
N ASN A 5 -68.58 12.12 -48.08
CA ASN A 5 -67.30 12.53 -47.50
C ASN A 5 -66.84 11.45 -46.50
N HIS A 6 -65.68 10.84 -46.78
CA HIS A 6 -65.00 9.94 -45.85
C HIS A 6 -63.99 10.76 -45.04
N ALA A 7 -64.26 10.93 -43.74
CA ALA A 7 -63.31 11.50 -42.79
C ALA A 7 -62.34 10.40 -42.35
N VAL A 8 -61.05 10.57 -42.67
CA VAL A 8 -59.95 9.72 -42.21
C VAL A 8 -59.50 10.25 -40.85
N GLY A 9 -59.82 9.51 -39.80
CA GLY A 9 -59.35 9.80 -38.43
C GLY A 9 -57.92 9.28 -38.24
N VAL A 10 -56.97 10.19 -38.06
CA VAL A 10 -55.60 9.85 -37.67
C VAL A 10 -55.58 9.73 -36.14
N VAL A 11 -55.38 8.51 -35.64
CA VAL A 11 -55.15 8.23 -34.22
C VAL A 11 -53.66 8.38 -33.94
N VAL A 12 -53.29 9.45 -33.24
CA VAL A 12 -51.92 9.67 -32.75
C VAL A 12 -51.80 9.01 -31.38
N CYS A 13 -51.14 7.85 -31.31
CA CYS A 13 -50.74 7.22 -30.04
C CYS A 13 -49.54 7.98 -29.45
N ALA A 14 -49.78 8.73 -28.39
CA ALA A 14 -48.72 9.35 -27.60
C ALA A 14 -48.15 8.32 -26.62
N SER A 15 -46.98 7.75 -26.95
CA SER A 15 -46.22 6.88 -26.07
C SER A 15 -45.57 7.71 -24.97
N ALA A 16 -46.10 7.64 -23.74
CA ALA A 16 -45.47 8.22 -22.57
C ALA A 16 -44.19 7.42 -22.23
N GLY A 17 -43.04 7.92 -22.66
CA GLY A 17 -41.74 7.41 -22.24
C GLY A 17 -41.50 7.73 -20.77
N ILE A 18 -41.53 6.72 -19.91
CA ILE A 18 -41.07 6.82 -18.53
C ILE A 18 -39.55 6.93 -18.59
N LEU A 19 -39.03 8.16 -18.43
CA LEU A 19 -37.63 8.40 -18.11
C LEU A 19 -37.38 7.86 -16.70
N LEU A 20 -36.84 6.65 -16.61
CA LEU A 20 -36.20 6.16 -15.40
C LEU A 20 -34.94 7.01 -15.18
N ALA A 21 -35.07 8.05 -14.37
CA ALA A 21 -33.92 8.72 -13.79
C ALA A 21 -33.25 7.71 -12.86
N SER A 22 -32.24 7.00 -13.38
CA SER A 22 -31.27 6.32 -12.53
C SER A 22 -30.59 7.41 -11.71
N SER A 23 -31.00 7.57 -10.46
CA SER A 23 -30.20 8.28 -9.48
C SER A 23 -28.90 7.50 -9.36
N ALA A 24 -27.86 7.95 -10.09
CA ALA A 24 -26.50 7.56 -9.77
C ALA A 24 -26.34 7.93 -8.29
N THR A 25 -26.28 6.91 -7.44
CA THR A 25 -25.75 7.11 -6.09
C THR A 25 -24.41 7.80 -6.32
N PRO A 26 -24.13 8.94 -5.66
CA PRO A 26 -22.76 9.44 -5.65
C PRO A 26 -21.91 8.24 -5.28
N ALA A 27 -20.95 7.90 -6.13
CA ALA A 27 -19.96 6.91 -5.76
C ALA A 27 -19.31 7.41 -4.46
N ASN A 28 -18.76 6.50 -3.64
CA ASN A 28 -18.04 6.60 -2.34
C ASN A 28 -16.52 6.24 -2.41
N ALA A 29 -15.47 6.92 -1.82
CA ALA A 29 -13.97 6.74 -1.87
C ALA A 29 -13.38 7.09 -0.53
N ALA A 30 -12.34 6.42 -0.06
CA ALA A 30 -11.84 6.78 1.24
C ALA A 30 -11.03 8.09 1.24
N GLU A 31 -11.27 8.92 2.25
CA GLU A 31 -10.37 9.97 2.71
C GLU A 31 -9.61 9.48 3.95
N ILE A 32 -8.28 9.55 3.93
CA ILE A 32 -7.46 9.33 5.12
C ILE A 32 -7.61 10.53 6.07
N VAL A 33 -8.18 10.31 7.25
CA VAL A 33 -8.43 11.35 8.27
C VAL A 33 -7.55 11.22 9.50
N GLY A 34 -6.78 10.14 9.61
CA GLY A 34 -5.92 9.91 10.76
C GLY A 34 -4.90 8.81 10.53
N LEU A 35 -3.88 8.81 11.38
CA LEU A 35 -2.84 7.80 11.42
C LEU A 35 -2.51 7.48 12.88
N THR A 36 -2.47 6.20 13.19
CA THR A 36 -1.90 5.64 14.42
C THR A 36 -0.87 4.61 14.06
N TRP A 37 0.16 4.40 14.88
CA TRP A 37 1.20 3.43 14.58
C TRP A 37 1.50 2.52 15.77
N PHE A 38 1.93 1.31 15.44
CA PHE A 38 2.23 0.27 16.41
C PHE A 38 3.59 -0.35 16.06
N SER A 39 4.49 -0.39 17.03
CA SER A 39 5.78 -1.07 16.86
C SER A 39 6.38 -1.42 18.21
N GLY A 40 6.98 -2.61 18.28
CA GLY A 40 7.88 -2.98 19.37
C GLY A 40 9.36 -2.71 19.05
N VAL A 41 9.66 -2.23 17.84
CA VAL A 41 11.03 -2.16 17.30
C VAL A 41 11.44 -0.78 16.78
N GLY A 42 10.52 0.17 16.67
CA GLY A 42 10.82 1.50 16.14
C GLY A 42 9.81 2.56 16.57
N SER A 43 10.04 3.79 16.11
CA SER A 43 9.16 4.95 16.33
C SER A 43 8.85 5.65 15.02
N VAL A 44 7.66 6.26 14.93
CA VAL A 44 7.23 7.08 13.79
C VAL A 44 7.07 8.53 14.23
N ALA A 45 7.46 9.47 13.37
CA ALA A 45 7.32 10.90 13.57
C ALA A 45 7.30 11.64 12.21
N GLY A 46 6.93 12.92 12.25
CA GLY A 46 6.93 13.79 11.06
C GLY A 46 5.80 13.43 10.09
N GLU A 47 4.68 12.98 10.63
CA GLU A 47 3.49 12.61 9.90
C GLU A 47 2.74 13.86 9.45
N THR A 48 2.32 13.91 8.19
CA THR A 48 1.42 14.94 7.67
C THR A 48 0.42 14.29 6.75
N ILE A 49 -0.84 14.36 7.15
CA ILE A 49 -1.99 13.96 6.34
C ILE A 49 -2.60 15.25 5.81
N VAL A 50 -2.57 15.43 4.50
CA VAL A 50 -3.22 16.55 3.83
C VAL A 50 -4.57 16.04 3.31
N PRO A 51 -5.68 16.76 3.55
CA PRO A 51 -6.95 16.43 2.91
C PRO A 51 -6.76 16.27 1.39
N PRO A 52 -7.41 15.30 0.75
CA PRO A 52 -7.23 15.04 -0.66
C PRO A 52 -7.63 16.26 -1.48
N VAL A 53 -6.77 16.64 -2.42
CA VAL A 53 -7.01 17.77 -3.34
C VAL A 53 -7.92 17.31 -4.48
N ASP A 54 -7.86 16.03 -4.81
CA ASP A 54 -8.67 15.41 -5.86
C ASP A 54 -9.17 14.04 -5.35
N PRO A 55 -10.22 13.99 -4.52
CA PRO A 55 -10.76 12.71 -4.06
C PRO A 55 -11.39 11.93 -5.23
N ASN A 56 -11.43 10.60 -5.13
CA ASN A 56 -12.02 9.71 -6.15
C ASN A 56 -11.24 9.66 -7.47
N ASN A 57 -9.96 10.02 -7.42
CA ASN A 57 -9.06 10.02 -8.55
C ASN A 57 -8.33 8.68 -8.66
N ASP A 58 -9.08 7.59 -8.72
CA ASP A 58 -8.49 6.28 -9.03
C ASP A 58 -7.71 6.33 -10.37
N ASP A 59 -6.64 5.54 -10.50
CA ASP A 59 -5.81 5.41 -11.71
C ASP A 59 -5.06 6.71 -12.12
N VAL A 60 -4.37 7.36 -11.17
CA VAL A 60 -3.61 8.58 -11.48
C VAL A 60 -2.32 8.24 -12.20
N VAL A 61 -2.22 8.54 -13.49
CA VAL A 61 -0.91 8.44 -14.17
C VAL A 61 0.11 9.42 -13.59
N GLY A 62 1.13 8.89 -12.89
CA GLY A 62 2.24 9.66 -12.35
C GLY A 62 2.15 9.83 -10.84
N LEU A 63 2.60 10.96 -10.29
CA LEU A 63 2.54 11.18 -8.85
C LEU A 63 1.13 11.64 -8.48
N SER A 64 0.43 10.90 -7.61
CA SER A 64 -0.88 11.32 -7.12
C SER A 64 -0.81 12.71 -6.46
N PRO A 65 -1.79 13.60 -6.71
CA PRO A 65 -1.90 14.89 -6.04
C PRO A 65 -2.27 14.75 -4.55
N ASN A 66 -2.79 13.60 -4.11
CA ASN A 66 -3.14 13.35 -2.71
C ASN A 66 -1.92 12.77 -2.00
N GLN A 67 -1.29 13.56 -1.13
CA GLN A 67 0.02 13.21 -0.56
C GLN A 67 -0.03 12.96 0.93
N ILE A 68 0.58 11.86 1.36
CA ILE A 68 0.82 11.51 2.76
C ILE A 68 2.33 11.56 3.00
N PHE A 69 2.75 12.29 4.03
CA PHE A 69 4.16 12.37 4.41
C PHE A 69 4.39 11.63 5.73
N ILE A 70 5.40 10.74 5.76
CA ILE A 70 5.89 10.10 6.97
C ILE A 70 7.41 10.21 6.95
N LEU A 71 7.90 11.37 7.40
CA LEU A 71 9.28 11.78 7.15
C LEU A 71 10.29 11.08 8.05
N GLN A 72 9.87 10.45 9.16
CA GLN A 72 10.80 9.81 10.06
C GLN A 72 10.25 8.51 10.66
N LYS A 73 10.81 7.38 10.23
CA LYS A 73 10.67 6.09 10.92
C LYS A 73 12.01 5.63 11.43
N ASN A 74 12.18 5.56 12.75
CA ASN A 74 13.44 5.18 13.37
C ASN A 74 13.35 3.76 13.93
N TYR A 75 13.95 2.79 13.24
CA TYR A 75 14.02 1.41 13.68
C TYR A 75 15.20 1.21 14.63
N GLN A 76 14.97 0.58 15.77
CA GLN A 76 15.97 0.22 16.79
C GLN A 76 16.22 -1.30 16.85
N ALA A 77 15.34 -2.10 16.26
CA ALA A 77 15.53 -3.54 16.03
C ALA A 77 14.89 -3.96 14.69
N ILE A 78 15.16 -5.20 14.27
CA ILE A 78 14.49 -5.81 13.10
C ILE A 78 13.10 -6.30 13.52
N GLY A 79 12.09 -5.89 12.77
CA GLY A 79 10.69 -6.27 12.97
C GLY A 79 9.77 -5.27 12.26
N PRO A 80 8.46 -5.52 12.25
CA PRO A 80 7.52 -4.65 11.57
C PRO A 80 7.24 -3.35 12.36
N VAL A 81 6.92 -2.30 11.61
CA VAL A 81 6.12 -1.15 12.05
C VAL A 81 4.80 -1.21 11.31
N ASP A 82 3.70 -1.14 12.04
CA ASP A 82 2.35 -1.11 11.47
C ASP A 82 1.81 0.31 11.52
N LEU A 83 1.46 0.86 10.36
CA LEU A 83 0.85 2.18 10.19
C LEU A 83 -0.64 1.99 9.89
N VAL A 84 -1.50 2.34 10.83
CA VAL A 84 -2.96 2.21 10.71
C VAL A 84 -3.55 3.55 10.30
N PHE A 85 -4.09 3.60 9.09
CA PHE A 85 -4.76 4.77 8.54
C PHE A 85 -6.26 4.68 8.78
N HIS A 86 -6.84 5.74 9.33
CA HIS A 86 -8.27 5.85 9.62
C HIS A 86 -8.96 6.56 8.48
N LEU A 87 -10.09 6.03 8.05
CA LEU A 87 -10.77 6.44 6.83
C LEU A 87 -12.17 7.00 7.11
N ILE A 88 -12.61 7.91 6.25
CA ILE A 88 -14.04 8.21 6.04
C ILE A 88 -14.37 8.05 4.57
N ASP A 89 -15.62 7.70 4.27
CA ASP A 89 -16.09 7.56 2.89
C ASP A 89 -16.26 8.95 2.20
N SER A 90 -15.97 9.06 0.89
CA SER A 90 -15.79 10.36 0.15
C SER A 90 -16.17 10.45 -1.34
N GLY A 91 -16.39 9.37 -2.08
CA GLY A 91 -16.77 9.39 -3.51
C GLY A 91 -16.41 8.30 -4.61
N GLY A 92 -15.38 7.45 -4.51
CA GLY A 92 -15.00 6.27 -5.34
C GLY A 92 -13.83 5.39 -4.78
N THR A 93 -12.65 5.55 -5.35
CA THR A 93 -11.39 5.08 -4.76
C THR A 93 -10.42 6.24 -4.89
N THR A 94 -9.68 6.55 -3.84
CA THR A 94 -8.74 7.68 -3.86
C THR A 94 -7.33 7.12 -3.86
N GLU A 95 -6.53 7.48 -4.86
CA GLU A 95 -5.13 7.14 -4.90
C GLU A 95 -4.33 8.14 -4.07
N TYR A 96 -3.46 7.65 -3.18
CA TYR A 96 -2.57 8.46 -2.35
C TYR A 96 -1.10 8.16 -2.65
N ALA A 97 -0.30 9.21 -2.88
CA ALA A 97 1.15 9.14 -2.92
C ALA A 97 1.72 9.23 -1.50
N PHE A 98 2.45 8.20 -1.08
CA PHE A 98 3.15 8.15 0.19
C PHE A 98 4.60 8.56 -0.01
N ILE A 99 5.05 9.57 0.74
CA ILE A 99 6.40 10.10 0.68
C ILE A 99 7.05 9.91 2.06
N GLU A 100 8.06 9.05 2.09
CA GLU A 100 8.57 8.52 3.36
C GLU A 100 10.09 8.66 3.55
N GLY A 101 10.47 8.63 4.82
CA GLY A 101 11.85 8.51 5.28
C GLY A 101 12.00 7.44 6.35
N VAL A 102 13.14 6.74 6.33
CA VAL A 102 13.47 5.67 7.29
C VAL A 102 14.91 5.77 7.76
N SER A 103 15.10 5.68 9.08
CA SER A 103 16.39 5.59 9.76
C SER A 103 16.64 4.16 10.22
N ASN A 104 17.82 3.63 9.87
CA ASN A 104 18.29 2.36 10.35
C ASN A 104 19.10 2.53 11.65
N GLY A 105 18.44 2.60 12.80
CA GLY A 105 19.09 2.60 14.11
C GLY A 105 19.38 1.19 14.66
N THR A 106 19.24 0.12 13.87
CA THR A 106 19.27 -1.27 14.35
C THR A 106 20.68 -1.80 14.66
N GLY A 107 21.71 -1.07 14.24
CA GLY A 107 23.11 -1.49 14.36
C GLY A 107 23.56 -2.56 13.36
N ILE A 108 22.68 -2.97 12.43
CA ILE A 108 23.01 -3.87 11.32
C ILE A 108 22.51 -3.31 9.99
N ASP A 109 23.18 -3.65 8.91
CA ASP A 109 22.80 -3.23 7.56
C ASP A 109 21.50 -3.91 7.11
N TRP A 110 20.69 -3.19 6.32
CA TRP A 110 19.52 -3.73 5.65
C TRP A 110 19.79 -3.91 4.17
N ASN A 111 19.45 -5.07 3.60
CA ASN A 111 19.56 -5.33 2.16
C ASN A 111 18.23 -5.24 1.41
N GLY A 112 17.16 -4.92 2.13
CA GLY A 112 15.85 -4.71 1.52
C GLY A 112 14.85 -4.12 2.49
N TYR A 113 13.67 -3.87 1.97
CA TYR A 113 12.54 -3.28 2.68
C TYR A 113 11.25 -3.84 2.11
N ARG A 114 10.33 -4.28 2.97
CA ARG A 114 9.06 -4.88 2.56
C ARG A 114 7.89 -4.07 3.10
N LEU A 115 6.89 -3.85 2.25
CA LEU A 115 5.62 -3.22 2.57
C LEU A 115 4.51 -4.22 2.28
N GLU A 116 3.51 -4.30 3.15
CA GLU A 116 2.38 -5.23 3.06
C GLU A 116 1.09 -4.47 3.44
N LEU A 117 0.05 -4.59 2.62
CA LEU A 117 -1.28 -4.03 2.93
C LEU A 117 -2.11 -5.06 3.70
N GLY A 118 -2.94 -4.58 4.63
CA GLY A 118 -3.80 -5.44 5.42
C GLY A 118 -4.59 -4.72 6.49
N PHE A 119 -4.99 -5.46 7.52
CA PHE A 119 -5.83 -5.02 8.62
C PHE A 119 -5.28 -5.58 9.94
N GLY A 120 -5.55 -4.92 11.06
CA GLY A 120 -5.00 -5.33 12.36
C GLY A 120 -3.50 -5.02 12.49
N VAL A 121 -2.90 -5.39 13.62
CA VAL A 121 -1.52 -5.03 13.97
C VAL A 121 -0.82 -6.16 14.70
N GLY A 122 0.52 -6.14 14.74
CA GLY A 122 1.33 -7.15 15.42
C GLY A 122 1.00 -8.57 14.96
N ASP A 123 0.72 -9.45 15.91
CA ASP A 123 0.37 -10.85 15.62
C ASP A 123 -1.04 -11.00 15.03
N ASP A 124 -1.92 -10.00 15.21
CA ASP A 124 -3.29 -9.98 14.69
C ASP A 124 -3.39 -9.36 13.28
N PHE A 125 -2.26 -9.01 12.66
CA PHE A 125 -2.27 -8.50 11.30
C PHE A 125 -2.72 -9.57 10.30
N VAL A 126 -3.76 -9.23 9.54
CA VAL A 126 -4.32 -10.02 8.47
C VAL A 126 -4.07 -9.28 7.17
N LYS A 127 -3.29 -9.91 6.28
CA LYS A 127 -2.97 -9.36 4.98
C LYS A 127 -4.22 -9.16 4.13
N SER A 128 -4.26 -8.06 3.39
CA SER A 128 -5.32 -7.76 2.42
C SER A 128 -5.29 -8.78 1.27
N THR A 129 -6.45 -8.96 0.63
CA THR A 129 -6.65 -9.95 -0.42
C THR A 129 -7.44 -9.33 -1.55
N SER A 130 -7.24 -9.80 -2.78
CA SER A 130 -7.91 -9.26 -3.95
C SER A 130 -9.43 -9.16 -3.79
N GLY A 131 -9.98 -8.04 -4.23
CA GLY A 131 -11.42 -7.75 -4.22
C GLY A 131 -11.90 -6.87 -3.07
N ASP A 132 -11.03 -6.48 -2.13
CA ASP A 132 -11.34 -5.41 -1.17
C ASP A 132 -11.09 -3.99 -1.75
N GLY A 133 -10.35 -3.90 -2.87
CA GLY A 133 -10.06 -2.65 -3.58
C GLY A 133 -8.86 -1.89 -3.03
N LEU A 134 -8.27 -2.35 -1.91
CA LEU A 134 -7.07 -1.75 -1.32
C LEU A 134 -5.85 -2.28 -2.09
N SER A 135 -5.01 -1.41 -2.63
CA SER A 135 -4.00 -1.88 -3.58
C SER A 135 -2.80 -0.95 -3.69
N PHE A 136 -1.64 -1.47 -4.10
CA PHE A 136 -0.49 -0.67 -4.53
C PHE A 136 -0.57 -0.31 -6.02
N ASP A 137 -1.54 0.53 -6.39
CA ASP A 137 -1.75 1.00 -7.77
C ASP A 137 -1.90 -0.17 -8.76
N ALA A 138 -2.73 -1.15 -8.41
CA ALA A 138 -3.00 -2.33 -9.20
C ALA A 138 -4.42 -2.24 -9.81
N PRO A 139 -4.63 -2.75 -11.03
CA PRO A 139 -3.69 -3.55 -11.83
C PRO A 139 -2.78 -2.72 -12.76
N ASP A 140 -2.92 -1.39 -12.76
CA ASP A 140 -2.39 -0.53 -13.81
C ASP A 140 -0.90 -0.18 -13.62
N TYR A 141 -0.44 -0.03 -12.38
CA TYR A 141 0.95 0.22 -11.97
C TYR A 141 1.58 1.38 -12.73
N ASN A 142 0.83 2.46 -12.92
CA ASN A 142 1.23 3.59 -13.75
C ASN A 142 1.79 4.77 -12.92
N SER A 143 1.79 4.64 -11.59
CA SER A 143 2.40 5.56 -10.64
C SER A 143 3.82 5.13 -10.24
N PRO A 144 4.72 6.08 -9.93
CA PRO A 144 6.11 5.76 -9.65
C PRO A 144 6.29 5.09 -8.29
N PHE A 145 7.11 4.04 -8.27
CA PHE A 145 7.67 3.43 -7.06
C PHE A 145 9.17 3.75 -6.97
N THR A 146 9.57 4.55 -5.97
CA THR A 146 10.95 4.97 -5.78
C THR A 146 11.45 4.53 -4.42
N PHE A 147 12.59 3.83 -4.40
CA PHE A 147 13.29 3.42 -3.19
C PHE A 147 14.78 3.72 -3.35
N PRO A 148 15.27 4.94 -3.06
CA PRO A 148 16.60 5.38 -3.51
C PRO A 148 17.79 4.53 -3.03
N ALA A 149 17.63 3.83 -1.89
CA ALA A 149 18.65 2.94 -1.36
C ALA A 149 18.67 1.55 -2.04
N PHE A 150 17.70 1.24 -2.89
CA PHE A 150 17.46 -0.08 -3.47
C PHE A 150 17.27 0.02 -4.99
N SER A 151 17.99 -0.81 -5.74
CA SER A 151 17.96 -0.77 -7.22
C SER A 151 16.84 -1.60 -7.84
N THR A 152 16.24 -2.50 -7.06
CA THR A 152 15.18 -3.39 -7.51
C THR A 152 13.94 -3.18 -6.65
N VAL A 153 12.79 -3.00 -7.29
CA VAL A 153 11.49 -2.93 -6.63
C VAL A 153 10.57 -3.93 -7.32
N SER A 154 10.00 -4.84 -6.55
CA SER A 154 8.97 -5.78 -6.99
C SER A 154 7.65 -5.37 -6.35
N VAL A 155 6.63 -5.13 -7.18
CA VAL A 155 5.30 -4.72 -6.74
C VAL A 155 4.30 -5.79 -7.14
N THR A 156 3.35 -6.06 -6.25
CA THR A 156 2.11 -6.79 -6.49
C THR A 156 0.96 -5.97 -5.92
N GLU A 157 -0.29 -6.39 -6.11
CA GLU A 157 -1.47 -5.71 -5.55
C GLU A 157 -1.32 -5.38 -4.05
N HIS A 158 -0.73 -6.28 -3.25
CA HIS A 158 -0.72 -6.18 -1.78
C HIS A 158 0.68 -6.17 -1.14
N ASP A 159 1.73 -6.22 -1.96
CA ASP A 159 3.13 -6.24 -1.49
C ASP A 159 4.03 -5.36 -2.33
N VAL A 160 4.97 -4.69 -1.66
CA VAL A 160 6.16 -4.12 -2.28
C VAL A 160 7.38 -4.70 -1.61
N THR A 161 8.36 -5.16 -2.39
CA THR A 161 9.68 -5.55 -1.89
C THR A 161 10.77 -4.81 -2.64
N ALA A 162 11.51 -3.97 -1.93
CA ALA A 162 12.69 -3.28 -2.42
C ALA A 162 13.97 -4.03 -2.02
N SER A 163 14.93 -4.16 -2.93
CA SER A 163 16.19 -4.88 -2.72
C SER A 163 17.30 -4.42 -3.69
N GLY A 164 18.44 -5.11 -3.70
CA GLY A 164 19.54 -4.79 -4.62
C GLY A 164 20.33 -3.55 -4.22
N GLY A 165 20.34 -3.23 -2.93
CA GLY A 165 21.09 -2.13 -2.33
C GLY A 165 21.23 -2.32 -0.83
N ILE A 166 21.75 -1.31 -0.14
CA ILE A 166 21.99 -1.37 1.31
C ILE A 166 21.54 -0.05 1.95
N ILE A 167 20.83 -0.13 3.07
CA ILE A 167 20.73 0.96 4.04
C ILE A 167 21.70 0.63 5.18
N PRO A 168 22.86 1.32 5.27
CA PRO A 168 23.85 1.01 6.29
C PRO A 168 23.30 1.21 7.71
N ALA A 169 23.88 0.51 8.68
CA ALA A 169 23.64 0.78 10.08
C ALA A 169 23.87 2.27 10.40
N PHE A 170 22.94 2.85 11.15
CA PHE A 170 22.86 4.27 11.54
C PHE A 170 22.71 5.27 10.39
N ALA A 171 22.32 4.80 9.20
CA ALA A 171 22.00 5.67 8.07
C ALA A 171 20.52 6.06 8.03
N TYR A 172 20.24 7.13 7.28
CA TYR A 172 18.89 7.58 6.94
C TYR A 172 18.70 7.51 5.43
N ALA A 173 17.55 6.98 5.00
CA ALA A 173 17.11 6.95 3.61
C ALA A 173 15.80 7.72 3.49
N SER A 174 15.75 8.68 2.58
CA SER A 174 14.55 9.48 2.26
C SER A 174 14.19 9.36 0.79
N GLY A 175 13.04 9.92 0.42
CA GLY A 175 12.56 9.91 -0.96
C GLY A 175 12.00 8.55 -1.35
N ILE A 176 11.55 7.76 -0.38
CA ILE A 176 10.72 6.59 -0.65
C ILE A 176 9.37 7.11 -1.14
N VAL A 177 8.93 6.67 -2.30
CA VAL A 177 7.64 7.04 -2.91
C VAL A 177 6.93 5.79 -3.41
N PHE A 178 5.66 5.65 -3.08
CA PHE A 178 4.75 4.62 -3.59
C PHE A 178 3.31 5.11 -3.50
N HIS A 179 2.40 4.40 -4.13
CA HIS A 179 1.00 4.79 -4.24
C HIS A 179 0.11 3.70 -3.66
N ILE A 180 -1.00 4.10 -3.05
CA ILE A 180 -2.02 3.19 -2.55
C ILE A 180 -3.39 3.68 -2.99
N ASP A 181 -4.16 2.78 -3.59
CA ASP A 181 -5.57 2.97 -3.89
C ASP A 181 -6.36 2.64 -2.63
N VAL A 182 -7.11 3.61 -2.12
CA VAL A 182 -7.87 3.45 -0.89
C VAL A 182 -9.37 3.44 -1.23
N PRO A 183 -10.02 2.27 -1.15
CA PRO A 183 -11.43 2.13 -1.48
C PRO A 183 -12.30 2.57 -0.31
N ASP A 184 -13.55 2.84 -0.63
CA ASP A 184 -14.60 3.02 0.37
C ASP A 184 -14.99 1.73 1.10
N GLY A 185 -15.80 1.88 2.15
CA GLY A 185 -16.44 0.74 2.82
C GLY A 185 -15.52 -0.01 3.79
N ILE A 186 -14.29 0.46 3.96
CA ILE A 186 -13.36 0.08 5.02
C ILE A 186 -13.13 1.28 5.95
N SER A 187 -13.14 1.05 7.27
CA SER A 187 -12.94 2.13 8.25
C SER A 187 -11.47 2.42 8.52
N SER A 188 -10.59 1.46 8.21
CA SER A 188 -9.15 1.60 8.34
C SER A 188 -8.44 0.52 7.53
N PHE A 189 -7.17 0.78 7.20
CA PHE A 189 -6.24 -0.24 6.74
C PHE A 189 -4.90 -0.07 7.44
N THR A 190 -4.05 -1.09 7.33
CA THR A 190 -2.71 -1.14 7.88
C THR A 190 -1.68 -1.30 6.77
N LEU A 191 -0.73 -0.39 6.73
CA LEU A 191 0.52 -0.54 5.99
C LEU A 191 1.59 -1.08 6.93
N ARG A 192 1.88 -2.37 6.81
CA ARG A 192 2.96 -3.02 7.53
C ARG A 192 4.27 -2.84 6.79
N GLN A 193 5.31 -2.42 7.49
CA GLN A 193 6.62 -2.18 6.89
C GLN A 193 7.72 -2.89 7.68
N SER A 194 8.62 -3.58 7.00
CA SER A 194 9.68 -4.39 7.64
C SER A 194 11.03 -4.23 6.94
N PRO A 195 12.12 -3.87 7.66
CA PRO A 195 13.46 -3.95 7.12
C PRO A 195 13.89 -5.41 6.96
N LEU A 196 14.62 -5.70 5.89
CA LEU A 196 15.23 -6.99 5.65
C LEU A 196 16.72 -6.90 5.99
N PRO A 197 17.19 -7.56 7.06
CA PRO A 197 18.60 -7.47 7.46
C PRO A 197 19.51 -8.21 6.47
N VAL A 198 20.73 -7.71 6.29
CA VAL A 198 21.79 -8.48 5.65
C VAL A 198 22.01 -9.75 6.48
N PRO A 199 21.91 -10.96 5.89
CA PRO A 199 22.22 -12.19 6.61
C PRO A 199 23.65 -12.13 7.17
N ALA A 200 23.81 -12.45 8.45
CA ALA A 200 25.13 -12.48 9.06
C ALA A 200 26.07 -13.40 8.24
N PRO A 201 27.31 -12.98 7.92
CA PRO A 201 28.27 -13.85 7.24
C PRO A 201 28.46 -15.10 8.10
N GLY A 202 28.09 -16.26 7.56
CA GLY A 202 27.72 -17.43 8.34
C GLY A 202 28.74 -17.85 9.41
N THR A 203 28.26 -17.95 10.65
CA THR A 203 28.80 -18.84 11.69
C THR A 203 28.79 -20.32 11.28
N GLY A 204 28.25 -20.65 10.09
CA GLY A 204 28.25 -22.00 9.50
C GLY A 204 29.63 -22.60 9.21
N LEU A 205 30.72 -21.81 9.26
CA LEU A 205 32.08 -22.33 9.08
C LEU A 205 32.75 -22.82 10.38
N VAL A 206 32.23 -22.46 11.56
CA VAL A 206 32.85 -22.89 12.83
C VAL A 206 32.40 -24.31 13.23
N GLY A 207 31.21 -24.76 12.79
CA GLY A 207 30.75 -26.13 13.01
C GLY A 207 31.52 -27.19 12.21
N ALA A 208 32.05 -26.82 11.02
CA ALA A 208 32.79 -27.75 10.17
C ALA A 208 34.23 -28.03 10.65
N LEU A 209 34.85 -27.11 11.42
CA LEU A 209 36.18 -27.34 11.99
C LEU A 209 36.15 -28.21 13.27
N ALA A 210 35.01 -28.28 13.98
CA ALA A 210 34.90 -29.05 15.22
C ALA A 210 34.78 -30.58 14.99
N LEU A 211 34.38 -31.02 13.79
CA LEU A 211 34.24 -32.44 13.45
C LEU A 211 35.55 -33.12 13.00
N LEU A 212 36.63 -32.36 12.78
CA LEU A 212 37.93 -32.89 12.35
C LEU A 212 38.89 -33.25 13.51
N VAL A 213 38.54 -32.95 14.76
CA VAL A 213 39.44 -33.16 15.93
C VAL A 213 39.08 -34.40 16.77
N ALA A 214 37.97 -35.10 16.48
CA ALA A 214 37.57 -36.30 17.22
C ALA A 214 38.01 -37.60 16.52
N THR A 215 39.32 -37.81 16.32
CA THR A 215 39.84 -39.17 16.04
C THR A 215 40.35 -39.82 17.34
N PRO A 216 39.76 -40.94 17.80
CA PRO A 216 40.18 -41.58 19.04
C PRO A 216 41.55 -42.25 18.87
N ARG A 217 42.51 -41.79 19.66
CA ARG A 217 43.87 -42.35 19.77
C ARG A 217 43.79 -43.73 20.45
N ARG A 218 43.87 -44.82 19.68
CA ARG A 218 43.97 -46.21 20.18
C ARG A 218 45.22 -46.33 21.07
N ARG A 219 45.03 -46.56 22.37
CA ARG A 219 46.11 -46.98 23.29
C ARG A 219 46.38 -48.47 23.09
N ARG A 220 47.66 -48.83 22.91
CA ARG A 220 48.19 -50.19 23.07
C ARG A 220 48.62 -50.37 24.51
#